data_AF-A0AAV7JDG6-F1
#
_entry.id   AF-A0AAV7JDG6-F1
#
_cell.length_a   1.000
_cell.length_b   1.000
_cell.length_c   1.000
_cell.angle_alpha   90.00
_cell.angle_beta   90.00
_cell.angle_gamma   90.00
#
_symmetry.space_group_name_H-M   'P 1'
#
loop_
_entity.id
_entity.type
_entity.pdbx_description
1 polymer ?
#
loop_
_entity_poly.entity_id
_entity_poly.type
_entity_poly.pdbx_seq_one_letter_code
_entity_poly.pdbx_strand_id
1 'polypeptide(L)'
;MEELYKETYEYILVQFPWAKITPSLHKLLSHSFKIIGDYNNGGGLQNLSEECLEACNKFVRRYRENLARKTSFSDNVRDILVCLLGCSDPLLVQNNFTSTKMRNSSANDPNSLQDILYNSIVLENDN
;
A
#
# COMPACT_ATOMS: atom_id res chain seq x y z
N MET A 1 11.95 5.55 17.36
CA MET A 1 10.66 5.80 16.67
C MET A 1 9.66 6.52 17.56
N GLU A 2 9.30 6.01 18.74
CA GLU A 2 8.34 6.68 19.63
C GLU A 2 8.71 8.13 19.97
N GLU A 3 10.00 8.39 20.26
CA GLU A 3 10.49 9.72 20.63
C GLU A 3 10.34 10.75 19.50
N LEU A 4 10.73 10.39 18.27
CA LEU A 4 10.55 11.21 17.07
C LEU A 4 9.08 11.61 16.86
N TYR A 5 8.16 10.69 17.13
CA TYR A 5 6.72 10.92 16.95
C TYR A 5 6.16 11.89 17.98
N LYS A 6 6.63 11.80 19.24
CA LYS A 6 6.30 12.75 20.31
C LYS A 6 6.85 14.14 20.02
N GLU A 7 8.12 14.24 19.63
CA GLU A 7 8.75 15.51 19.26
C GLU A 7 8.00 16.19 18.10
N THR A 8 7.64 15.42 17.07
CA THR A 8 6.86 15.94 15.94
C THR A 8 5.48 16.45 16.37
N TYR A 9 4.82 15.74 17.29
CA TYR A 9 3.52 16.14 17.83
C TYR A 9 3.61 17.47 18.60
N GLU A 10 4.61 17.62 19.46
CA GLU A 10 4.87 18.85 20.21
C GLU A 10 5.22 20.03 19.28
N TYR A 11 6.07 19.78 18.27
CA TYR A 11 6.44 20.78 17.28
C TYR A 11 5.23 21.34 16.53
N ILE A 12 4.30 20.47 16.11
CA ILE A 12 3.06 20.88 15.43
C ILE A 12 2.21 21.78 16.33
N LEU A 13 2.08 21.46 17.61
CA LEU A 13 1.30 22.26 18.56
C LEU A 13 1.91 23.64 18.79
N VAL A 14 3.25 23.75 18.82
CA VAL A 14 3.96 25.02 19.00
C VAL A 14 3.87 25.89 17.74
N GLN A 15 4.09 25.31 16.55
CA GLN A 15 4.10 26.06 15.30
C GLN A 15 2.69 26.42 14.80
N PHE A 16 1.71 25.56 15.08
CA PHE A 16 0.34 25.75 14.64
C PHE A 16 -0.65 25.67 15.81
N PRO A 17 -0.63 26.61 16.78
CA PRO A 17 -1.49 26.57 17.97
C PRO A 17 -2.99 26.64 17.64
N TRP A 18 -3.31 27.23 16.48
CA TRP A 18 -4.67 27.38 15.96
C TRP A 18 -5.20 26.10 15.29
N ALA A 19 -4.33 25.14 14.95
CA ALA A 19 -4.71 23.94 14.23
C ALA A 19 -5.17 22.83 15.19
N LYS A 20 -6.36 22.29 14.95
CA LYS A 20 -6.82 21.08 15.65
C LYS A 20 -6.20 19.86 14.99
N ILE A 21 -5.61 18.99 15.79
CA ILE A 21 -5.05 17.73 15.31
C ILE A 21 -6.19 16.83 14.84
N THR A 22 -6.11 16.37 13.59
CA THR A 22 -7.10 15.47 13.03
C THR A 22 -6.98 14.08 13.66
N PRO A 23 -8.07 13.31 13.76
CA PRO A 23 -8.02 11.95 14.30
C PRO A 23 -7.01 11.05 13.56
N SER A 24 -6.85 11.23 12.26
CA SER A 24 -5.87 10.47 11.45
C SER A 24 -4.44 10.80 11.85
N LEU A 25 -4.12 12.09 12.01
CA LEU A 25 -2.80 12.53 12.43
C LEU A 25 -2.48 12.11 13.86
N HIS A 26 -3.48 12.16 14.76
CA HIS A 26 -3.34 11.66 16.12
C HIS A 26 -3.08 10.15 16.13
N LYS A 27 -3.84 9.35 15.37
CA LYS A 27 -3.58 7.90 15.26
C LYS A 27 -2.21 7.60 14.70
N LEU A 28 -1.74 8.39 13.72
CA LEU A 28 -0.40 8.27 13.18
C LEU A 28 0.65 8.56 14.26
N LEU A 29 0.62 9.75 14.85
CA LEU A 29 1.66 10.21 15.77
C LEU A 29 1.63 9.48 17.14
N SER A 30 0.46 9.11 17.64
CA SER A 30 0.31 8.54 18.98
C SER A 30 0.25 7.02 19.01
N HIS A 31 -0.08 6.35 17.89
CA HIS A 31 -0.32 4.91 17.90
C HIS A 31 0.44 4.11 16.84
N SER A 32 0.90 4.72 15.74
CA SER A 32 1.45 3.92 14.63
C SER A 32 2.73 3.17 15.01
N PHE A 33 3.62 3.75 15.83
CA PHE A 33 4.85 3.07 16.28
C PHE A 33 4.51 1.82 17.09
N LYS A 34 3.44 1.88 17.90
CA LYS A 34 2.94 0.74 18.67
C LYS A 34 2.32 -0.31 17.76
N ILE A 35 1.53 0.12 16.77
CA ILE A 35 0.93 -0.78 15.77
C ILE A 35 2.03 -1.51 14.98
N ILE A 36 3.05 -0.79 14.51
CA ILE A 36 4.15 -1.36 13.75
C ILE A 36 4.97 -2.32 14.63
N GLY A 37 5.37 -1.89 15.83
CA GLY A 37 6.20 -2.67 16.73
C GLY A 37 5.47 -3.88 17.33
N ASP A 38 4.43 -3.60 18.13
CA ASP A 38 3.79 -4.61 18.98
C ASP A 38 2.82 -5.51 18.21
N TYR A 39 2.14 -4.96 17.19
CA TYR A 39 1.03 -5.66 16.52
C TYR A 39 1.39 -6.19 15.13
N ASN A 40 2.36 -5.58 14.45
CA ASN A 40 2.76 -5.96 13.09
C ASN A 40 4.17 -6.58 13.03
N ASN A 41 4.73 -7.01 14.17
CA ASN A 41 6.06 -7.61 14.29
C ASN A 41 7.19 -6.78 13.63
N GLY A 42 7.11 -5.45 13.72
CA GLY A 42 8.04 -4.52 13.07
C GLY A 42 7.86 -4.38 11.56
N GLY A 43 6.85 -5.03 10.97
CA GLY A 43 6.54 -4.94 9.55
C GLY A 43 5.94 -3.59 9.16
N GLY A 44 6.17 -3.17 7.92
CA GLY A 44 5.51 -2.00 7.34
C GLY A 44 3.99 -2.20 7.21
N LEU A 45 3.23 -1.14 7.46
CA LEU A 45 1.76 -1.14 7.33
C LEU A 45 1.27 -1.18 5.89
N GLN A 46 2.14 -0.90 4.92
CA GLN A 46 1.75 -0.77 3.51
C GLN A 46 1.17 -2.06 2.91
N ASN A 47 1.64 -3.22 3.37
CA ASN A 47 1.09 -4.51 2.94
C ASN A 47 -0.36 -4.74 3.40
N LEU A 48 -0.85 -3.94 4.34
CA LEU A 48 -2.20 -3.97 4.88
C LEU A 48 -3.06 -2.80 4.37
N SER A 49 -2.62 -2.12 3.31
CA SER A 49 -3.30 -0.96 2.72
C SER A 49 -4.61 -1.33 2.03
N GLU A 50 -5.62 -0.48 2.18
CA GLU A 50 -6.92 -0.60 1.49
C GLU A 50 -6.83 -0.23 0.01
N GLU A 51 -5.80 0.51 -0.41
CA GLU A 51 -5.63 1.01 -1.78
C GLU A 51 -5.70 -0.12 -2.83
N CYS A 52 -5.17 -1.30 -2.50
CA CYS A 52 -5.23 -2.48 -3.36
C CYS A 52 -6.67 -2.93 -3.60
N LEU A 53 -7.52 -2.94 -2.56
CA LEU A 53 -8.93 -3.30 -2.67
C LEU A 53 -9.72 -2.23 -3.44
N GLU A 54 -9.41 -0.96 -3.24
CA GLU A 54 -10.04 0.12 -3.99
C GLU A 54 -9.68 0.05 -5.48
N ALA A 55 -8.44 -0.29 -5.81
CA ALA A 55 -8.03 -0.53 -7.18
C ALA A 55 -8.83 -1.68 -7.82
N CYS A 56 -9.15 -2.74 -7.05
CA CYS A 56 -9.99 -3.84 -7.50
C CYS A 56 -11.39 -3.40 -7.96
N ASN A 57 -11.96 -2.33 -7.40
CA ASN A 57 -13.26 -1.81 -7.81
C ASN A 57 -13.29 -1.35 -9.28
N LYS A 58 -12.15 -0.94 -9.85
CA LYS A 58 -12.06 -0.61 -11.29
C LYS A 58 -12.27 -1.86 -12.15
N PHE A 59 -11.70 -2.99 -11.75
CA PHE A 59 -11.88 -4.28 -12.44
C PHE A 59 -13.30 -4.78 -12.33
N VAL A 60 -13.93 -4.67 -11.15
CA VAL A 60 -15.35 -5.01 -10.95
C VAL A 60 -16.25 -4.30 -11.96
N ARG A 61 -16.10 -2.98 -12.10
CA ARG A 61 -16.89 -2.18 -13.05
C ARG A 61 -16.65 -2.64 -14.49
N ARG A 62 -15.38 -2.85 -14.86
CA ARG A 62 -14.98 -3.30 -16.20
C ARG A 62 -15.54 -4.69 -16.54
N TYR A 63 -15.47 -5.65 -15.62
CA TYR A 63 -15.96 -7.01 -15.83
C TYR A 63 -17.49 -7.03 -15.92
N ARG A 64 -18.16 -6.24 -15.08
CA ARG A 64 -19.61 -6.07 -15.15
C ARG A 64 -20.09 -5.57 -16.52
N GLU A 65 -19.35 -4.63 -17.11
CA GLU A 65 -19.73 -4.00 -18.37
C GLU A 65 -19.46 -4.89 -19.58
N ASN A 66 -18.31 -5.58 -19.60
CA ASN A 66 -17.76 -6.21 -20.79
C ASN A 66 -17.71 -7.74 -20.78
N LEU A 67 -17.67 -8.38 -19.61
CA LEU A 67 -17.44 -9.83 -19.50
C LEU A 67 -18.62 -10.60 -18.90
N ALA A 68 -19.34 -10.00 -17.96
CA ALA A 68 -20.41 -10.67 -17.24
C ALA A 68 -21.72 -10.73 -18.05
N ARG A 69 -22.45 -11.84 -17.93
CA ARG A 69 -23.79 -11.97 -18.52
C ARG A 69 -24.74 -10.96 -17.88
N LYS A 70 -25.67 -10.44 -18.68
CA LYS A 70 -26.71 -9.47 -18.25
C LYS A 70 -28.11 -10.13 -18.18
N THR A 71 -28.15 -11.45 -18.08
CA THR A 71 -29.38 -12.26 -18.03
C THR A 71 -30.10 -12.13 -16.69
N SER A 72 -29.35 -12.15 -15.58
CA SER A 72 -29.85 -11.94 -14.24
C SER A 72 -28.79 -11.29 -13.37
N PHE A 73 -29.18 -10.66 -12.27
CA PHE A 73 -28.23 -10.12 -11.30
C PHE A 73 -27.33 -11.21 -10.70
N SER A 74 -27.89 -12.38 -10.42
CA SER A 74 -27.15 -13.52 -9.86
C SER A 74 -26.08 -14.02 -10.82
N ASP A 75 -26.43 -14.20 -12.10
CA ASP A 75 -25.46 -14.61 -13.14
C ASP A 75 -24.37 -13.55 -13.32
N ASN A 76 -24.75 -12.26 -13.28
CA ASN A 76 -23.82 -11.17 -13.44
C ASN A 76 -22.76 -11.15 -12.33
N VAL A 77 -23.20 -11.24 -11.07
CA VAL A 77 -22.30 -11.29 -9.91
C VAL A 77 -21.44 -12.54 -9.94
N ARG A 78 -22.02 -13.70 -10.29
CA ARG A 78 -21.28 -14.95 -10.42
C ARG A 78 -20.14 -14.83 -11.44
N ASP A 79 -20.43 -14.27 -12.61
CA ASP A 79 -19.42 -14.12 -13.66
C ASP A 79 -18.31 -13.13 -13.26
N ILE A 80 -18.65 -12.01 -12.60
CA ILE A 80 -17.66 -11.07 -12.06
C ILE A 80 -16.74 -11.77 -11.05
N LEU A 81 -17.31 -12.55 -10.12
CA LEU A 81 -16.54 -13.28 -9.12
C LEU A 81 -15.61 -14.31 -9.76
N VAL A 82 -16.09 -15.05 -10.77
CA VAL A 82 -15.26 -16.02 -11.51
C VAL A 82 -14.08 -15.31 -12.19
N CYS A 83 -14.30 -14.16 -12.82
CA CYS A 83 -13.22 -13.37 -13.42
C CYS A 83 -12.21 -12.91 -12.35
N LEU A 84 -12.68 -12.37 -11.23
CA LEU A 84 -11.80 -11.90 -10.15
C LEU A 84 -10.97 -13.04 -9.56
N LEU A 85 -11.58 -14.18 -9.27
CA LEU A 85 -10.91 -15.36 -8.74
C LEU A 85 -9.81 -15.86 -9.68
N GLY A 86 -10.11 -15.96 -10.98
CA GLY A 86 -9.13 -16.35 -11.99
C GLY A 86 -7.97 -15.36 -12.12
N CYS A 87 -8.23 -14.06 -11.98
CA CYS A 87 -7.16 -13.05 -11.99
C CYS A 87 -6.31 -13.05 -10.72
N SER A 88 -6.88 -13.45 -9.58
CA SER A 88 -6.17 -13.52 -8.29
C SER A 88 -5.47 -14.85 -8.04
N ASP A 89 -5.64 -15.85 -8.91
CA ASP A 89 -5.04 -17.18 -8.73
C ASP A 89 -3.51 -17.08 -8.73
N PRO A 90 -2.84 -17.42 -7.61
CA PRO A 90 -1.39 -17.27 -7.48
C PRO A 90 -0.62 -18.09 -8.52
N LEU A 91 -1.13 -19.25 -8.95
CA LEU A 91 -0.44 -20.08 -9.94
C LEU A 91 -0.48 -19.44 -11.33
N LEU A 92 -1.63 -18.88 -11.72
CA LEU A 92 -1.78 -18.19 -13.00
C LEU A 92 -0.97 -16.90 -13.02
N VAL A 93 -1.01 -16.16 -11.92
CA VAL A 93 -0.30 -14.90 -11.74
C VAL A 93 1.22 -15.10 -11.83
N GLN A 94 1.78 -16.09 -11.13
CA GLN A 94 3.21 -16.41 -11.18
C GLN A 94 3.68 -16.76 -12.59
N ASN A 95 2.90 -17.53 -13.35
CA ASN A 95 3.24 -17.91 -14.72
C ASN A 95 3.21 -16.71 -15.68
N ASN A 96 2.26 -15.79 -15.51
CA ASN A 96 2.09 -14.61 -16.36
C ASN A 96 3.16 -13.51 -16.12
N PHE A 97 3.78 -13.47 -14.93
CA PHE A 97 4.84 -12.49 -14.62
C PHE A 97 6.15 -12.75 -15.38
N THR A 98 6.44 -14.00 -15.74
CA THR A 98 7.66 -14.37 -16.46
C THR A 98 7.75 -13.72 -17.85
N SER A 99 6.60 -13.52 -18.51
CA SER A 99 6.54 -12.90 -19.85
C SER A 99 6.70 -11.37 -19.85
N THR A 100 6.49 -10.70 -18.71
CA THR A 100 6.54 -9.22 -18.63
C THR A 100 7.91 -8.70 -18.20
N LYS A 101 8.71 -9.49 -17.46
CA LYS A 101 10.07 -9.12 -17.03
C LYS A 101 11.01 -8.82 -18.21
N MET A 102 10.75 -9.39 -19.40
CA MET A 102 11.50 -9.07 -20.62
C MET A 102 11.20 -7.68 -21.21
N ARG A 103 10.11 -7.01 -20.81
CA ARG A 103 9.63 -5.77 -21.46
C ARG A 103 10.05 -4.47 -20.75
N ASN A 104 10.39 -4.52 -19.46
CA ASN A 104 10.57 -3.32 -18.62
C ASN A 104 12.00 -3.10 -18.11
N SER A 105 12.99 -3.89 -18.56
CA SER A 105 14.39 -3.81 -18.11
C SER A 105 15.18 -2.58 -18.61
N SER A 106 14.51 -1.54 -19.13
CA SER A 106 15.16 -0.37 -19.75
C SER A 106 14.97 0.97 -19.01
N ALA A 107 14.38 0.99 -17.81
CA ALA A 107 14.26 2.22 -17.02
C ALA A 107 14.73 2.00 -15.57
N ASN A 108 16.04 2.05 -15.37
CA ASN A 108 16.61 2.25 -14.03
C ASN A 108 16.70 3.75 -13.78
N ASP A 109 15.87 4.27 -12.87
CA ASP A 109 16.02 5.63 -12.34
C ASP A 109 17.15 5.63 -11.30
N PRO A 110 18.22 6.41 -11.48
CA PRO A 110 19.42 6.37 -10.64
C PRO A 110 19.27 7.04 -9.26
N ASN A 111 18.07 7.53 -8.90
CA ASN A 111 17.81 8.27 -7.66
C ASN A 111 16.57 7.73 -6.94
N SER A 112 16.53 6.44 -6.64
CA SER A 112 15.47 5.92 -5.78
C SER A 112 15.70 6.43 -4.35
N LEU A 113 14.66 6.96 -3.70
CA LEU A 113 14.73 7.41 -2.30
C LEU A 113 15.16 6.27 -1.35
N GLN A 114 15.02 5.02 -1.79
CA GLN A 114 15.47 3.82 -1.07
C GLN A 114 17.00 3.75 -1.00
N ASP A 115 17.70 4.15 -2.06
CA ASP A 115 19.17 4.17 -2.09
C ASP A 115 19.74 5.28 -1.20
N ILE A 116 19.05 6.43 -1.13
CA ILE A 116 19.42 7.55 -0.26
C ILE A 116 19.24 7.18 1.22
N LEU A 117 18.15 6.48 1.55
CA LEU A 117 17.87 6.02 2.91
C LEU A 117 18.85 4.91 3.34
N TYR A 118 19.20 4.00 2.43
CA TYR A 118 20.19 2.96 2.69
C TYR A 118 21.58 3.54 2.95
N ASN A 119 22.02 4.51 2.13
CA ASN A 119 23.33 5.14 2.30
C ASN A 119 23.44 6.01 3.56
N SER A 120 22.34 6.62 4.01
CA SER A 120 22.34 7.40 5.26
C SER A 120 22.43 6.51 6.50
N ILE A 121 21.79 5.34 6.50
CA ILE A 121 21.89 4.37 7.60
C ILE A 121 23.30 3.75 7.68
N VAL A 122 23.92 3.44 6.54
CA VAL A 122 25.28 2.86 6.53
C VAL A 122 26.31 3.86 7.09
N LEU A 123 26.21 5.14 6.74
CA LEU A 123 27.14 6.18 7.21
C LEU A 123 27.01 6.51 8.71
N GLU A 124 25.86 6.22 9.35
CA GLU A 124 25.68 6.37 10.79
C GLU A 124 26.29 5.22 11.61
N ASN A 125 26.56 4.06 10.99
CA ASN A 125 27.10 2.88 11.68
C ASN A 125 28.64 2.73 11.59
N ASP A 126 29.30 3.61 10.82
CA ASP A 126 30.76 3.60 10.60
C ASP A 126 31.52 4.70 11.39
N ASN A 127 30.83 5.44 12.28
CA ASN A 127 31.44 6.38 13.25
C ASN A 127 31.21 5.90 14.70
#